data_AF-A0A7I7SLH0-F1
#
_entry.id   AF-A0A7I7SLH0-F1
#
_cell.length_a   1.000
_cell.length_b   1.000
_cell.length_c   1.000
_cell.angle_alpha   90.00
_cell.angle_beta   90.00
_cell.angle_gamma   90.00
#
_symmetry.space_group_name_H-M   'P 1'
#
loop_
_entity.id
_entity.type
_entity.pdbx_description
1 polymer ?
#
loop_
_entity_poly.entity_id
_entity_poly.type
_entity_poly.pdbx_seq_one_letter_code
_entity_poly.pdbx_strand_id
1 'polypeptide(L)'
;MRSRFLPYATTPGRLIAQVFSDLLVASWITVWVLVGLAVHSAVATIAEVGRQVKDGATGISDNLHSAGDSAHKIPLVGDTVSKPLRAASEYALDLAGAGDNLDTTASWLAVLLGVAVAAPPILAIGMPWLFLRIRFFRRKWTVIMLARTPAGEQLLALRALANRPLRRLTEVSFDPVGAWRREDPYAIRGLAALELRSAGVGLPRAWRPSAR
;
A
#
# COMPACT_ATOMS: atom_id res chain seq x y z
N MET A 1 -29.82 -17.05 -0.14
CA MET A 1 -29.06 -16.61 -1.34
C MET A 1 -27.60 -16.43 -0.93
N ARG A 2 -26.68 -17.28 -1.40
CA ARG A 2 -25.26 -17.24 -0.97
C ARG A 2 -24.44 -16.38 -1.94
N SER A 3 -23.94 -15.27 -1.41
CA SER A 3 -23.06 -14.30 -2.06
C SER A 3 -22.03 -14.96 -2.98
N ARG A 4 -22.05 -14.55 -4.26
CA ARG A 4 -21.13 -14.94 -5.34
C ARG A 4 -19.87 -14.07 -5.34
N PHE A 5 -19.51 -13.43 -4.23
CA PHE A 5 -18.31 -12.61 -4.18
C PHE A 5 -17.07 -13.49 -4.00
N LEU A 6 -16.30 -13.56 -5.09
CA LEU A 6 -15.03 -14.27 -5.23
C LEU A 6 -13.95 -14.00 -4.15
N PRO A 7 -13.93 -12.92 -3.33
CA PRO A 7 -12.84 -12.73 -2.35
C PRO A 7 -12.94 -13.60 -1.08
N TYR A 8 -14.13 -14.02 -0.66
CA TYR A 8 -14.34 -14.54 0.70
C TYR A 8 -14.37 -16.07 0.81
N ALA A 9 -13.88 -16.59 1.94
CA ALA A 9 -13.97 -18.01 2.28
C ALA A 9 -15.40 -18.39 2.69
N THR A 10 -15.87 -19.58 2.28
CA THR A 10 -17.25 -20.05 2.52
C THR A 10 -17.49 -20.64 3.92
N THR A 11 -16.50 -20.57 4.83
CA THR A 11 -16.61 -20.98 6.23
C THR A 11 -16.65 -19.73 7.14
N PRO A 12 -17.64 -19.63 8.06
CA PRO A 12 -17.93 -18.39 8.79
C PRO A 12 -16.73 -17.88 9.62
N GLY A 13 -15.97 -18.77 10.26
CA GLY A 13 -14.78 -18.37 11.03
C GLY A 13 -13.65 -17.78 10.19
N ARG A 14 -13.45 -18.24 8.95
CA ARG A 14 -12.42 -17.68 8.06
C ARG A 14 -12.84 -16.35 7.45
N LEU A 15 -14.15 -16.14 7.26
CA LEU A 15 -14.67 -14.86 6.76
C LEU A 15 -14.48 -13.76 7.79
N ILE A 16 -14.75 -14.02 9.08
CA ILE A 16 -14.51 -13.08 10.17
C ILE A 16 -13.02 -12.75 10.27
N ALA A 17 -12.14 -13.76 10.29
CA ALA A 17 -10.69 -13.53 10.32
C ALA A 17 -10.19 -12.73 9.11
N GLN A 18 -10.79 -12.92 7.92
CA GLN A 18 -10.47 -12.12 6.73
C GLN A 18 -10.89 -10.66 6.90
N VAL A 19 -12.12 -10.39 7.30
CA VAL A 19 -12.61 -9.02 7.51
C VAL A 19 -11.78 -8.30 8.59
N PHE A 20 -11.51 -8.96 9.72
CA PHE A 20 -10.67 -8.40 10.77
C PHE A 20 -9.24 -8.16 10.29
N SER A 21 -8.66 -9.09 9.52
CA SER A 21 -7.32 -8.90 8.94
C SER A 21 -7.29 -7.72 7.95
N ASP A 22 -8.33 -7.54 7.15
CA ASP A 22 -8.46 -6.42 6.20
C ASP A 22 -8.54 -5.10 6.94
N LEU A 23 -9.41 -5.03 7.95
CA LEU A 23 -9.57 -3.84 8.78
C LEU A 23 -8.30 -3.50 9.54
N LEU A 24 -7.60 -4.51 10.06
CA LEU A 24 -6.33 -4.31 10.76
C LEU A 24 -5.26 -3.77 9.82
N VAL A 25 -5.10 -4.35 8.63
CA VAL A 25 -4.14 -3.85 7.63
C VAL A 25 -4.53 -2.48 7.11
N ALA A 26 -5.82 -2.22 6.85
CA ALA A 26 -6.31 -0.91 6.44
C ALA A 26 -6.02 0.14 7.50
N SER A 27 -6.36 -0.14 8.77
CA SER A 27 -6.08 0.76 9.89
C SER A 27 -4.57 1.02 10.06
N TRP A 28 -3.73 -0.01 9.91
CA TRP A 28 -2.28 0.11 9.95
C TRP A 28 -1.75 1.04 8.86
N ILE A 29 -2.17 0.83 7.61
CA ILE A 29 -1.80 1.69 6.48
C ILE A 29 -2.27 3.12 6.74
N THR A 30 -3.52 3.31 7.19
CA THR A 30 -4.07 4.63 7.51
C THR A 30 -3.23 5.34 8.57
N VAL A 31 -2.87 4.67 9.67
CA VAL A 31 -2.03 5.25 10.72
C VAL A 31 -0.69 5.72 10.15
N TRP A 32 0.00 4.89 9.37
CA TRP A 32 1.31 5.26 8.82
C TRP A 32 1.24 6.33 7.73
N VAL A 33 0.17 6.39 6.94
CA VAL A 33 -0.11 7.50 6.03
C VAL A 33 -0.32 8.79 6.81
N LEU A 34 -1.09 8.77 7.90
CA LEU A 34 -1.28 9.94 8.77
C LEU A 34 0.05 10.41 9.38
N VAL A 35 0.90 9.47 9.82
CA VAL A 35 2.26 9.81 10.30
C VAL A 35 3.09 10.48 9.20
N GLY A 36 3.10 9.94 7.98
CA GLY A 36 3.80 10.56 6.85
C GLY A 36 3.29 11.96 6.51
N LEU A 37 1.97 12.17 6.56
CA LEU A 37 1.36 13.49 6.38
C LEU A 37 1.71 14.47 7.50
N ALA A 38 1.80 13.99 8.74
CA ALA A 38 2.23 14.81 9.87
C ALA A 38 3.69 15.25 9.73
N VAL A 39 4.58 14.35 9.30
CA VAL A 39 5.98 14.69 8.98
C VAL A 39 6.06 15.74 7.88
N HIS A 40 5.32 15.55 6.79
CA HIS A 40 5.28 16.54 5.70
C HIS A 40 4.80 17.91 6.19
N SER A 41 3.72 17.93 6.98
CA SER A 41 3.15 19.18 7.52
C SER A 41 4.11 19.89 8.46
N ALA A 42 4.85 19.15 9.29
CA ALA A 42 5.85 19.72 10.18
C ALA A 42 6.98 20.41 9.40
N VAL A 43 7.48 19.78 8.32
CA VAL A 43 8.51 20.38 7.46
C VAL A 43 7.96 21.56 6.66
N ALA A 44 6.73 21.48 6.14
CA ALA A 44 6.09 22.58 5.43
C ALA A 44 5.90 23.83 6.31
N THR A 45 5.66 23.64 7.61
CA THR A 45 5.57 24.74 8.58
C THR A 45 6.93 25.45 8.74
N ILE A 46 8.03 24.72 8.70
CA ILE A 46 9.39 25.30 8.74
C ILE A 46 9.68 26.06 7.44
N ALA A 47 9.27 25.50 6.29
CA ALA A 47 9.43 26.14 4.99
C ALA A 47 8.69 27.48 4.90
N GLU A 48 7.48 27.56 5.48
CA GLU A 48 6.71 28.81 5.59
C GLU A 48 7.46 29.89 6.37
N VAL A 49 8.13 29.54 7.47
CA VAL A 49 8.99 30.50 8.20
C VAL A 49 10.14 30.98 7.31
N GLY A 50 10.73 30.10 6.50
CA GLY A 50 11.76 30.46 5.52
C GLY A 50 11.27 31.48 4.48
N ARG A 51 10.03 31.32 3.98
CA ARG A 51 9.40 32.29 3.06
C ARG A 51 9.17 33.65 3.71
N GLN A 52 8.69 33.68 4.96
CA GLN A 52 8.51 34.94 5.68
C GLN A 52 9.84 35.68 5.91
N VAL A 53 10.92 34.95 6.18
CA VAL A 53 12.27 35.53 6.29
C VAL A 53 12.73 36.08 4.94
N LYS A 54 12.52 35.34 3.84
CA LYS A 54 12.85 35.81 2.49
C LYS A 54 12.13 37.12 2.17
N ASP A 55 10.81 37.17 2.34
CA ASP A 55 10.00 38.34 2.01
C ASP A 55 10.39 39.56 2.86
N GLY A 56 10.63 39.36 4.16
CA GLY A 56 11.11 40.40 5.05
C GLY A 56 12.50 40.93 4.66
N ALA A 57 13.43 40.03 4.32
CA ALA A 57 14.79 40.38 3.94
C ALA A 57 14.85 41.09 2.57
N THR A 58 14.03 40.66 1.59
CA THR A 58 13.87 41.37 0.30
C THR A 58 13.32 42.78 0.52
N GLY A 59 12.28 42.94 1.33
CA GLY A 59 11.73 44.27 1.63
C GLY A 59 12.71 45.19 2.35
N ILE A 60 13.55 44.66 3.24
CA ILE A 60 14.65 45.41 3.86
C ILE A 60 15.70 45.81 2.82
N SER A 61 16.07 44.88 1.94
CA SER A 61 17.03 45.12 0.86
C SER A 61 16.58 46.26 -0.05
N ASP A 62 15.31 46.25 -0.49
CA ASP A 62 14.74 47.27 -1.37
C ASP A 62 14.70 48.67 -0.72
N ASN A 63 14.31 48.73 0.55
CA ASN A 63 14.28 49.99 1.32
C ASN A 63 15.68 50.55 1.53
N LEU A 64 16.65 49.71 1.88
CA LEU A 64 18.05 50.11 2.05
C LEU A 64 18.70 50.54 0.73
N HIS A 65 18.37 49.86 -0.37
CA HIS A 65 18.81 50.25 -1.71
C HIS A 65 18.30 51.65 -2.06
N SER A 66 16.99 51.87 -1.90
CA SER A 66 16.33 53.16 -2.17
C SER A 66 16.85 54.28 -1.27
N ALA A 67 17.14 53.97 0.00
CA ALA A 67 17.77 54.90 0.93
C ALA A 67 19.20 55.24 0.50
N GLY A 68 19.97 54.26 0.03
CA GLY A 68 21.31 54.45 -0.54
C GLY A 68 21.30 55.37 -1.76
N ASP A 69 20.35 55.17 -2.68
CA ASP A 69 20.16 56.00 -3.87
C ASP A 69 19.78 57.45 -3.53
N SER A 70 18.98 57.63 -2.48
CA SER A 70 18.62 58.95 -1.98
C SER A 70 19.79 59.64 -1.28
N ALA A 71 20.53 58.90 -0.45
CA ALA A 71 21.70 59.39 0.27
C ALA A 71 22.84 59.80 -0.67
N HIS A 72 23.03 59.08 -1.78
CA HIS A 72 24.04 59.42 -2.79
C HIS A 72 23.85 60.83 -3.39
N LYS A 73 22.62 61.36 -3.37
CA LYS A 73 22.31 62.72 -3.87
C LYS A 73 22.73 63.85 -2.92
N ILE A 74 23.22 63.55 -1.72
CA ILE A 74 23.64 64.56 -0.73
C ILE A 74 25.01 65.14 -1.14
N PRO A 75 25.14 66.47 -1.32
CA PRO A 75 26.42 67.10 -1.64
C PRO A 75 27.50 66.84 -0.58
N LEU A 76 28.76 66.71 -1.00
CA LEU A 76 29.97 66.51 -0.17
C LEU A 76 30.08 65.18 0.58
N VAL A 77 28.98 64.58 1.04
CA VAL A 77 28.99 63.37 1.89
C VAL A 77 28.18 62.19 1.36
N GLY A 78 27.51 62.34 0.21
CA GLY A 78 26.56 61.34 -0.30
C GLY A 78 27.15 59.94 -0.47
N ASP A 79 28.39 59.82 -0.93
CA ASP A 79 29.08 58.53 -1.09
C ASP A 79 29.45 57.86 0.24
N THR A 80 29.78 58.65 1.26
CA THR A 80 30.10 58.13 2.59
C THR A 80 28.86 57.55 3.27
N VAL A 81 27.68 58.11 2.98
CA VAL A 81 26.39 57.65 3.54
C VAL A 81 25.75 56.55 2.69
N SER A 82 25.87 56.60 1.36
CA SER A 82 25.23 55.63 0.45
C SER A 82 25.87 54.24 0.47
N LYS A 83 27.20 54.16 0.56
CA LYS A 83 27.95 52.90 0.56
C LYS A 83 27.50 51.91 1.65
N PRO A 84 27.44 52.26 2.95
CA PRO A 84 27.01 51.32 3.98
C PRO A 84 25.54 50.89 3.82
N LEU A 85 24.67 51.75 3.29
CA LEU A 85 23.27 51.40 2.99
C LEU A 85 23.17 50.38 1.86
N ARG A 86 23.92 50.58 0.78
CA ARG A 86 23.98 49.61 -0.34
C ARG A 86 24.62 48.28 0.07
N ALA A 87 25.67 48.32 0.87
CA ALA A 87 26.27 47.10 1.42
C ALA A 87 25.27 46.33 2.30
N ALA A 88 24.54 47.03 3.18
CA ALA A 88 23.49 46.40 3.99
C ALA A 88 22.33 45.83 3.14
N SER A 89 21.98 46.49 2.03
CA SER A 89 21.01 45.99 1.05
C SER A 89 21.47 44.68 0.40
N GLU A 90 22.73 44.57 0.00
CA GLU A 90 23.31 43.34 -0.56
C GLU A 90 23.29 42.19 0.47
N TYR A 91 23.69 42.44 1.72
CA TYR A 91 23.60 41.43 2.78
C TYR A 91 22.17 40.95 3.04
N ALA A 92 21.19 41.86 3.00
CA ALA A 92 19.78 41.50 3.13
C ALA A 92 19.29 40.66 1.94
N LEU A 93 19.79 40.94 0.74
CA LEU A 93 19.46 40.16 -0.47
C LEU A 93 20.06 38.75 -0.42
N ASP A 94 21.32 38.62 0.03
CA ASP A 94 21.97 37.32 0.23
C ASP A 94 21.20 36.47 1.27
N LEU A 95 20.73 37.10 2.34
CA LEU A 95 19.90 36.43 3.34
C LEU A 95 18.55 35.98 2.77
N ALA A 96 17.92 36.80 1.92
CA ALA A 96 16.70 36.42 1.21
C ALA A 96 16.93 35.21 0.27
N GLY A 97 18.05 35.20 -0.46
CA GLY A 97 18.46 34.08 -1.31
C GLY A 97 18.68 32.78 -0.52
N ALA A 98 19.24 32.87 0.68
CA ALA A 98 19.36 31.73 1.58
C ALA A 98 17.97 31.20 2.04
N GLY A 99 17.02 32.09 2.33
CA GLY A 99 15.64 31.73 2.67
C GLY A 99 14.90 31.00 1.54
N ASP A 100 15.11 31.43 0.29
CA ASP A 100 14.54 30.80 -0.91
C ASP A 100 15.08 29.38 -1.15
N ASN A 101 16.39 29.19 -0.99
CA ASN A 101 17.02 27.89 -1.16
C ASN A 101 16.56 26.89 -0.08
N LEU A 102 16.27 27.36 1.14
CA LEU A 102 15.70 26.56 2.21
C LEU A 102 14.26 26.12 1.91
N ASP A 103 13.41 27.00 1.36
CA ASP A 103 12.02 26.67 1.02
C ASP A 103 11.94 25.57 -0.05
N THR A 104 12.66 25.76 -1.16
CA THR A 104 12.69 24.79 -2.26
C THR A 104 13.24 23.43 -1.80
N THR A 105 14.30 23.43 -0.99
CA THR A 105 14.92 22.22 -0.43
C THR A 105 13.99 21.52 0.56
N ALA A 106 13.34 22.27 1.45
CA ALA A 106 12.42 21.73 2.44
C ALA A 106 11.19 21.06 1.77
N SER A 107 10.70 21.60 0.65
CA SER A 107 9.52 21.05 -0.03
C SER A 107 9.70 19.60 -0.50
N TRP A 108 10.81 19.29 -1.17
CA TRP A 108 11.07 17.94 -1.68
C TRP A 108 11.51 16.99 -0.55
N LEU A 109 12.26 17.49 0.43
CA LEU A 109 12.62 16.74 1.64
C LEU A 109 11.38 16.36 2.46
N ALA A 110 10.37 17.22 2.55
CA ALA A 110 9.12 16.92 3.24
C ALA A 110 8.42 15.69 2.64
N VAL A 111 8.38 15.61 1.30
CA VAL A 111 7.82 14.45 0.59
C VAL A 111 8.70 13.22 0.79
N LEU A 112 10.01 13.35 0.60
CA LEU A 112 10.93 12.22 0.74
C LEU A 112 10.89 11.64 2.16
N LEU A 113 10.92 12.48 3.19
CA LEU A 113 10.85 12.06 4.58
C LEU A 113 9.49 11.45 4.92
N GLY A 114 8.39 12.06 4.48
CA GLY A 114 7.05 11.51 4.68
C GLY A 114 6.93 10.09 4.10
N VAL A 115 7.43 9.88 2.88
CA VAL A 115 7.46 8.55 2.24
C VAL A 115 8.44 7.62 2.95
N ALA A 116 9.65 8.08 3.29
CA ALA A 116 10.66 7.27 3.95
C ALA A 116 10.22 6.78 5.34
N VAL A 117 9.40 7.56 6.05
CA VAL A 117 8.82 7.17 7.34
C VAL A 117 7.64 6.22 7.16
N ALA A 118 6.74 6.49 6.21
CA ALA A 118 5.53 5.70 6.02
C ALA A 118 5.77 4.37 5.30
N ALA A 119 6.66 4.33 4.30
CA ALA A 119 6.82 3.18 3.42
C ALA A 119 7.36 1.92 4.11
N PRO A 120 8.43 1.96 4.94
CA PRO A 120 8.96 0.76 5.56
C PRO A 120 7.94 -0.04 6.39
N PRO A 121 7.17 0.56 7.33
CA PRO A 121 6.19 -0.19 8.11
C PRO A 121 4.97 -0.62 7.29
N ILE A 122 4.58 0.14 6.27
CA ILE A 122 3.53 -0.26 5.32
C ILE A 122 3.97 -1.49 4.53
N LEU A 123 5.20 -1.50 4.02
CA LEU A 123 5.72 -2.63 3.25
C LEU A 123 5.97 -3.86 4.12
N ALA A 124 6.49 -3.67 5.33
CA ALA A 124 6.79 -4.76 6.26
C ALA A 124 5.56 -5.63 6.57
N ILE A 125 4.37 -5.04 6.72
CA ILE A 125 3.13 -5.78 6.98
C ILE A 125 2.33 -6.01 5.70
N GLY A 126 2.26 -5.00 4.83
CA GLY A 126 1.48 -5.01 3.60
C GLY A 126 1.98 -6.05 2.60
N MET A 127 3.30 -6.21 2.42
CA MET A 127 3.84 -7.20 1.46
C MET A 127 3.53 -8.65 1.86
N PRO A 128 3.84 -9.13 3.08
CA PRO A 128 3.50 -10.50 3.47
C PRO A 128 1.99 -10.76 3.42
N TRP A 129 1.19 -9.79 3.87
CA TRP A 129 -0.27 -9.91 3.83
C TRP A 129 -0.80 -10.02 2.40
N LEU A 130 -0.34 -9.12 1.51
CA LEU A 130 -0.74 -9.11 0.10
C LEU A 130 -0.28 -10.38 -0.61
N PHE A 131 0.94 -10.87 -0.33
CA PHE A 131 1.45 -12.11 -0.88
C PHE A 131 0.59 -13.32 -0.47
N LEU A 132 0.24 -13.44 0.82
CA LEU A 132 -0.63 -14.51 1.31
C LEU A 132 -2.03 -14.41 0.71
N ARG A 133 -2.56 -13.19 0.58
CA ARG A 133 -3.86 -12.89 -0.05
C ARG A 133 -3.89 -13.33 -1.51
N ILE A 134 -2.90 -12.91 -2.30
CA ILE A 134 -2.76 -13.26 -3.72
C ILE A 134 -2.58 -14.76 -3.87
N ARG A 135 -1.76 -15.41 -3.03
CA ARG A 135 -1.57 -16.87 -3.07
C ARG A 135 -2.87 -17.62 -2.81
N PHE A 136 -3.67 -17.18 -1.84
CA PHE A 136 -4.98 -17.77 -1.55
C PHE A 136 -5.95 -17.59 -2.73
N PHE A 137 -5.99 -16.38 -3.30
CA PHE A 137 -6.83 -16.06 -4.46
C PHE A 137 -6.46 -16.92 -5.67
N ARG A 138 -5.15 -17.03 -5.99
CA ARG A 138 -4.66 -17.87 -7.09
C ARG A 138 -5.05 -19.34 -6.92
N ARG A 139 -4.90 -19.90 -5.71
CA ARG A 139 -5.32 -21.29 -5.43
C ARG A 139 -6.81 -21.51 -5.66
N LYS A 140 -7.65 -20.57 -5.20
CA LYS A 140 -9.10 -20.62 -5.39
C LYS A 140 -9.47 -20.52 -6.87
N TRP A 141 -8.81 -19.65 -7.62
CA TRP A 141 -9.02 -19.48 -9.07
C TRP A 141 -8.70 -20.74 -9.86
N THR A 142 -7.56 -21.39 -9.61
CA THR A 142 -7.20 -22.63 -10.31
C THR A 142 -8.26 -23.71 -10.10
N VAL A 143 -8.76 -23.87 -8.88
CA VAL A 143 -9.77 -24.88 -8.55
C VAL A 143 -11.13 -24.55 -9.18
N ILE A 144 -11.53 -23.28 -9.19
CA ILE A 144 -12.78 -22.85 -9.86
C ILE A 144 -12.69 -23.06 -11.38
N MET A 145 -11.55 -22.75 -11.99
CA MET A 145 -11.36 -22.94 -13.42
C MET A 145 -11.33 -24.42 -13.80
N LEU A 146 -10.65 -25.27 -13.02
CA LEU A 146 -10.70 -26.72 -13.22
C LEU A 146 -12.13 -27.26 -13.05
N ALA A 147 -12.88 -26.80 -12.05
CA ALA A 147 -14.27 -27.26 -11.85
C ALA A 147 -15.22 -26.93 -13.01
N ARG A 148 -14.85 -25.96 -13.87
CA ARG A 148 -15.63 -25.57 -15.05
C ARG A 148 -15.28 -26.35 -16.30
N THR A 149 -14.21 -27.15 -16.29
CA THR A 149 -13.86 -27.96 -17.46
C THR A 149 -14.74 -29.22 -17.53
N PRO A 150 -14.97 -29.79 -18.72
CA PRO A 150 -15.74 -31.03 -18.87
C PRO A 150 -15.19 -32.20 -18.03
N ALA A 151 -13.87 -32.25 -17.82
CA ALA A 151 -13.19 -33.24 -16.98
C ALA A 151 -12.90 -32.72 -15.55
N GLY A 152 -13.59 -31.67 -15.10
CA GLY A 152 -13.26 -30.96 -13.88
C GLY A 152 -13.32 -31.80 -12.60
N GLU A 153 -14.29 -32.73 -12.52
CA GLU A 153 -14.44 -33.63 -11.37
C GLU A 153 -13.22 -34.58 -11.28
N GLN A 154 -12.83 -35.19 -12.40
CA GLN A 154 -11.68 -36.08 -12.48
C GLN A 154 -10.35 -35.34 -12.26
N LEU A 155 -10.15 -34.17 -12.86
CA LEU A 155 -8.93 -33.38 -12.70
C LEU A 155 -8.73 -32.90 -11.25
N LEU A 156 -9.82 -32.54 -10.56
CA LEU A 156 -9.74 -32.15 -9.15
C LEU A 156 -9.47 -33.34 -8.24
N ALA A 157 -10.04 -34.50 -8.54
CA ALA A 157 -9.74 -35.74 -7.81
C ALA A 157 -8.28 -36.20 -8.00
N LEU A 158 -7.74 -36.10 -9.21
CA LEU A 158 -6.32 -36.35 -9.48
C LEU A 158 -5.42 -35.36 -8.72
N ARG A 159 -5.80 -34.07 -8.73
CA ARG A 159 -5.08 -33.04 -7.98
C ARG A 159 -5.14 -33.31 -6.47
N ALA A 160 -6.25 -33.84 -5.97
CA ALA A 160 -6.40 -34.24 -4.58
C ALA A 160 -5.42 -35.38 -4.25
N LEU A 161 -5.35 -36.43 -5.06
CA LEU A 161 -4.41 -37.54 -4.89
C LEU A 161 -2.95 -37.06 -4.90
N ALA A 162 -2.59 -36.10 -5.76
CA ALA A 162 -1.22 -35.63 -5.89
C ALA A 162 -0.79 -34.63 -4.80
N ASN A 163 -1.70 -33.84 -4.23
CA ASN A 163 -1.33 -32.69 -3.38
C ASN A 163 -1.92 -32.74 -1.95
N ARG A 164 -2.75 -33.73 -1.62
CA ARG A 164 -3.39 -33.81 -0.30
C ARG A 164 -2.67 -34.81 0.61
N PRO A 165 -2.59 -34.51 1.92
CA PRO A 165 -1.96 -35.40 2.87
C PRO A 165 -2.76 -36.71 2.98
N LEU A 166 -2.04 -37.83 3.11
CA LEU A 166 -2.59 -39.20 3.16
C LEU A 166 -3.76 -39.35 4.14
N ARG A 167 -3.67 -38.73 5.33
CA ARG A 167 -4.72 -38.75 6.36
C ARG A 167 -6.08 -38.24 5.86
N ARG A 168 -6.09 -37.30 4.91
CA ARG A 168 -7.32 -36.74 4.33
C ARG A 168 -7.86 -37.56 3.17
N LEU A 169 -7.01 -38.34 2.52
CA LEU A 169 -7.40 -39.24 1.43
C LEU A 169 -8.09 -40.49 1.98
N THR A 170 -7.59 -41.02 3.10
CA THR A 170 -8.19 -42.16 3.80
C THR A 170 -9.54 -41.85 4.45
N GLU A 171 -9.83 -40.57 4.73
CA GLU A 171 -11.17 -40.10 5.13
C GLU A 171 -12.22 -40.28 4.01
N VAL A 172 -11.79 -40.39 2.74
CA VAL A 172 -12.70 -40.54 1.59
C VAL A 172 -12.87 -42.01 1.19
N SER A 173 -11.78 -42.76 1.14
CA SER A 173 -11.77 -44.19 0.82
C SER A 173 -10.59 -44.86 1.50
N PHE A 174 -10.78 -46.09 1.99
CA PHE A 174 -9.72 -46.91 2.59
C PHE A 174 -8.60 -47.22 1.57
N ASP A 175 -8.95 -47.34 0.28
CA ASP A 175 -8.03 -47.47 -0.84
C ASP A 175 -8.37 -46.41 -1.91
N PRO A 176 -7.84 -45.18 -1.79
CA PRO A 176 -8.19 -44.07 -2.68
C PRO A 176 -7.61 -44.24 -4.09
N VAL A 177 -6.48 -44.96 -4.23
CA VAL A 177 -5.84 -45.19 -5.54
C VAL A 177 -6.53 -46.32 -6.30
N GLY A 178 -6.89 -47.43 -5.63
CA GLY A 178 -7.64 -48.49 -6.28
C GLY A 178 -9.08 -48.08 -6.60
N ALA A 179 -9.72 -47.28 -5.74
CA ALA A 179 -11.03 -46.72 -6.05
C ALA A 179 -10.99 -45.77 -7.26
N TRP A 180 -9.91 -44.98 -7.41
CA TRP A 180 -9.67 -44.19 -8.60
C TRP A 180 -9.48 -45.05 -9.86
N ARG A 181 -8.67 -46.11 -9.79
CA ARG A 181 -8.44 -47.03 -10.94
C ARG A 181 -9.70 -47.76 -11.39
N ARG A 182 -10.63 -48.04 -10.47
CA ARG A 182 -11.91 -48.68 -10.78
C ARG A 182 -12.98 -47.68 -11.26
N GLU A 183 -12.59 -46.42 -11.45
CA GLU A 183 -13.48 -45.32 -11.84
C GLU A 183 -14.71 -45.18 -10.92
N ASP A 184 -14.56 -45.48 -9.62
CA ASP A 184 -15.66 -45.41 -8.66
C ASP A 184 -16.20 -43.96 -8.57
N PRO A 185 -17.45 -43.70 -9.01
CA PRO A 185 -18.01 -42.36 -9.05
C PRO A 185 -18.06 -41.69 -7.67
N TYR A 186 -18.23 -42.47 -6.59
CA TYR A 186 -18.29 -41.94 -5.23
C TYR A 186 -16.92 -41.51 -4.72
N ALA A 187 -15.88 -42.32 -4.99
CA ALA A 187 -14.51 -42.00 -4.61
C ALA A 187 -13.96 -40.79 -5.38
N ILE A 188 -14.19 -40.74 -6.70
CA ILE A 188 -13.81 -39.60 -7.55
C ILE A 188 -14.45 -38.31 -7.04
N ARG A 189 -15.76 -38.34 -6.77
CA ARG A 189 -16.49 -37.19 -6.24
C ARG A 189 -16.02 -36.78 -4.86
N GLY A 190 -15.76 -37.75 -3.99
CA GLY A 190 -15.25 -37.51 -2.64
C GLY A 190 -13.89 -36.82 -2.64
N LEU A 191 -12.99 -37.24 -3.53
CA LEU A 191 -11.67 -36.65 -3.76
C LEU A 191 -11.77 -35.24 -4.37
N ALA A 192 -12.62 -35.05 -5.37
CA ALA A 192 -12.89 -33.73 -5.96
C ALA A 192 -13.49 -32.76 -4.92
N ALA A 193 -14.41 -33.25 -4.09
CA ALA A 193 -15.01 -32.47 -3.00
C ALA A 193 -13.98 -32.11 -1.92
N LEU A 194 -12.99 -32.98 -1.65
CA LEU A 194 -11.88 -32.70 -0.75
C LEU A 194 -11.01 -31.54 -1.27
N GLU A 195 -10.66 -31.57 -2.57
CA GLU A 195 -9.91 -30.49 -3.22
C GLU A 195 -10.69 -29.16 -3.19
N LEU A 196 -11.99 -29.19 -3.50
CA LEU A 196 -12.87 -28.02 -3.46
C LEU A 196 -12.97 -27.42 -2.04
N ARG A 197 -13.21 -28.25 -1.03
CA ARG A 197 -13.28 -27.81 0.39
C ARG A 197 -11.98 -27.18 0.85
N SER A 198 -10.85 -27.74 0.46
CA SER A 198 -9.54 -27.20 0.83
C SER A 198 -9.25 -25.81 0.22
N ALA A 199 -9.84 -25.50 -0.93
CA ALA A 199 -9.82 -24.20 -1.58
C ALA A 199 -10.94 -23.26 -1.09
N GLY A 200 -11.77 -23.71 -0.15
CA GLY A 200 -12.92 -22.95 0.36
C GLY A 200 -14.05 -22.80 -0.66
N VAL A 201 -14.16 -23.71 -1.63
CA VAL A 201 -15.19 -23.74 -2.67
C VAL A 201 -16.21 -24.83 -2.33
N GLY A 202 -17.50 -24.53 -2.45
CA GLY A 202 -18.56 -25.51 -2.27
C GLY A 202 -18.73 -26.42 -3.48
N LEU A 203 -19.25 -27.63 -3.29
CA LEU A 203 -19.51 -28.57 -4.38
C LEU A 203 -20.48 -27.95 -5.42
N PRO A 204 -20.14 -27.96 -6.73
CA PRO A 204 -21.05 -27.53 -7.79
C PRO A 204 -22.39 -28.25 -7.72
N ARG A 205 -23.49 -27.53 -8.03
CA ARG A 205 -24.84 -28.13 -8.00
C ARG A 205 -24.98 -29.32 -8.96
N ALA A 206 -24.27 -29.27 -10.09
CA ALA A 206 -24.24 -30.35 -11.08
C ALA A 206 -23.66 -31.67 -10.54
N TRP A 207 -22.89 -31.64 -9.45
CA TRP A 207 -22.24 -32.83 -8.87
C TRP A 207 -22.92 -33.30 -7.58
N ARG A 208 -24.03 -32.67 -7.18
CA ARG A 208 -24.80 -33.12 -6.01
C ARG A 208 -25.56 -34.40 -6.38
N PRO A 209 -25.60 -35.42 -5.51
CA PRO A 209 -26.47 -36.55 -5.73
C PRO A 209 -27.92 -36.06 -5.84
N SER A 210 -28.64 -36.53 -6.85
CA SER A 210 -30.10 -36.43 -6.87
C SER A 210 -30.61 -37.15 -5.62
N ALA A 211 -31.32 -36.42 -4.76
CA ALA A 211 -31.97 -37.03 -3.60
C ALA A 211 -32.89 -38.13 -4.11
N ARG A 212 -32.60 -39.39 -3.74
CA ARG A 212 -33.57 -40.47 -3.74
C ARG A 212 -33.95 -40.73 -2.30
#